data_AF-A0A945AIN4-F1
#
_entry.id   AF-A0A945AIN4-F1
#
_cell.length_a   1.000
_cell.length_b   1.000
_cell.length_c   1.000
_cell.angle_alpha   90.00
_cell.angle_beta   90.00
_cell.angle_gamma   90.00
#
_symmetry.space_group_name_H-M   'P 1'
#
loop_
_entity.id
_entity.type
_entity.pdbx_description
1 polymer ?
#
loop_
_entity_poly.entity_id
_entity_poly.type
_entity_poly.pdbx_seq_one_letter_code
_entity_poly.pdbx_strand_id
1 'polypeptide(L)'
;NVLGVPNALIERGGFSFAQTLEEVNDPWSLLAQDLGPNVIPTFGDVNSVMWILHKSLGDDIVLQNGAGEDVTLRLVGLLNTSIFQSDVLISEANFLKHFPSQGGYGYFLAETDQPDAFTALLEKQLADVGLDAMSTGQKLAHFRTVENTYLSTFQTLGGLGLLLGTFGLGIVILRNVIERQGELAALRAFGFRRKSLSHMLLIENGFLILMGLAIGTVSALVTAAPHLLGYAVPWQSLGLTLLMILEVGLIVGTVAVYFALRMPLLSALKREGV
;
A
#
# COMPACT_ATOMS: atom_id res chain seq x y z
N ASN A 1 -4.27 -24.04 -8.31
CA ASN A 1 -4.17 -25.51 -8.41
C ASN A 1 -4.32 -26.14 -7.03
N VAL A 2 -4.39 -27.47 -6.93
CA VAL A 2 -4.32 -28.17 -5.63
C VAL A 2 -2.88 -28.63 -5.40
N LEU A 3 -2.33 -28.39 -4.22
CA LEU A 3 -0.98 -28.82 -3.84
C LEU A 3 -1.03 -29.67 -2.57
N GLY A 4 -0.29 -30.78 -2.59
CA GLY A 4 0.00 -31.56 -1.40
C GLY A 4 1.13 -30.92 -0.58
N VAL A 5 0.91 -30.74 0.71
CA VAL A 5 1.90 -30.21 1.65
C VAL A 5 2.63 -31.37 2.33
N PRO A 6 3.93 -31.57 2.07
CA PRO A 6 4.71 -32.61 2.72
C PRO A 6 5.09 -32.19 4.15
N ASN A 7 5.32 -33.17 5.03
CA ASN A 7 5.72 -32.93 6.43
C ASN A 7 7.00 -32.08 6.53
N ALA A 8 7.94 -32.26 5.61
CA ALA A 8 9.17 -31.47 5.57
C ALA A 8 8.91 -29.95 5.43
N LEU A 9 7.85 -29.54 4.72
CA LEU A 9 7.48 -28.13 4.59
C LEU A 9 6.91 -27.59 5.91
N ILE A 10 6.10 -28.40 6.58
CA ILE A 10 5.47 -28.07 7.87
C ILE A 10 6.56 -27.88 8.94
N GLU A 11 7.50 -28.84 9.03
CA GLU A 11 8.61 -28.82 9.97
C GLU A 11 9.57 -27.65 9.75
N ARG A 12 9.84 -27.30 8.48
CA ARG A 12 10.67 -26.13 8.15
C ARG A 12 10.01 -24.82 8.60
N GLY A 13 8.69 -24.72 8.51
CA GLY A 13 7.95 -23.52 8.84
C GLY A 13 8.19 -22.35 7.86
N GLY A 14 8.05 -21.12 8.39
CA GLY A 14 8.21 -19.88 7.62
C GLY A 14 6.92 -19.34 7.01
N PHE A 15 5.76 -19.85 7.43
CA PHE A 15 4.44 -19.36 7.00
C PHE A 15 3.62 -18.89 8.20
N SER A 16 2.89 -17.79 8.03
CA SER A 16 1.99 -17.25 9.03
C SER A 16 0.53 -17.38 8.57
N PHE A 17 -0.37 -17.53 9.53
CA PHE A 17 -1.80 -17.66 9.30
C PHE A 17 -2.49 -16.35 9.61
N ALA A 18 -3.38 -15.92 8.73
CA ALA A 18 -4.25 -14.78 8.95
C ALA A 18 -5.46 -15.19 9.79
N GLN A 19 -6.06 -16.36 9.48
CA GLN A 19 -7.23 -16.89 10.18
C GLN A 19 -7.21 -18.44 10.16
N THR A 20 -7.77 -19.06 11.19
CA THR A 20 -7.97 -20.52 11.30
C THR A 20 -9.39 -20.79 11.80
N LEU A 21 -10.00 -21.87 11.33
CA LEU A 21 -11.37 -22.21 11.71
C LEU A 21 -11.47 -22.55 13.21
N GLU A 22 -10.43 -23.20 13.72
CA GLU A 22 -10.25 -23.50 15.14
C GLU A 22 -8.95 -22.85 15.63
N GLU A 23 -8.94 -22.34 16.86
CA GLU A 23 -7.70 -21.88 17.50
C GLU A 23 -6.93 -23.10 18.04
N VAL A 24 -5.87 -23.48 17.33
CA VAL A 24 -4.99 -24.60 17.68
C VAL A 24 -3.54 -24.13 17.79
N ASN A 25 -2.74 -24.81 18.63
CA ASN A 25 -1.33 -24.48 18.81
C ASN A 25 -0.51 -24.68 17.52
N ASP A 26 -0.84 -25.72 16.74
CA ASP A 26 -0.26 -25.98 15.44
C ASP A 26 -1.36 -25.92 14.37
N PRO A 27 -1.47 -24.81 13.61
CA PRO A 27 -2.42 -24.66 12.53
C PRO A 27 -2.37 -25.80 11.52
N TRP A 28 -1.19 -26.34 11.19
CA TRP A 28 -1.04 -27.35 10.14
C TRP A 28 -1.75 -28.67 10.45
N SER A 29 -1.96 -28.97 11.74
CA SER A 29 -2.74 -30.12 12.18
C SER A 29 -4.17 -30.14 11.63
N LEU A 30 -4.74 -28.97 11.28
CA LEU A 30 -6.08 -28.87 10.70
C LEU A 30 -6.20 -29.56 9.34
N LEU A 31 -5.11 -29.68 8.57
CA LEU A 31 -5.10 -30.40 7.28
C LEU A 31 -5.22 -31.93 7.42
N ALA A 32 -4.98 -32.45 8.63
CA ALA A 32 -5.05 -33.87 8.94
C ALA A 32 -6.40 -34.29 9.53
N GLN A 33 -7.31 -33.34 9.78
CA GLN A 33 -8.64 -33.64 10.33
C GLN A 33 -9.47 -34.47 9.33
N ASP A 34 -10.23 -35.43 9.86
CA ASP A 34 -11.24 -36.15 9.09
C ASP A 34 -12.58 -35.41 9.20
N LEU A 35 -12.99 -34.76 8.10
CA LEU A 35 -14.24 -34.00 8.02
C LEU A 35 -15.38 -34.83 7.40
N GLY A 36 -15.18 -36.13 7.19
CA GLY A 36 -16.14 -37.04 6.59
C GLY A 36 -15.81 -37.43 5.14
N PRO A 37 -16.68 -38.23 4.52
CA PRO A 37 -16.42 -38.79 3.19
C PRO A 37 -16.33 -37.70 2.13
N ASN A 38 -15.23 -37.70 1.36
CA ASN A 38 -14.95 -36.77 0.27
C ASN A 38 -14.90 -35.28 0.67
N VAL A 39 -14.69 -34.98 1.96
CA VAL A 39 -14.43 -33.62 2.44
C VAL A 39 -12.99 -33.52 2.92
N ILE A 40 -12.19 -32.70 2.22
CA ILE A 40 -10.77 -32.54 2.48
C ILE A 40 -10.52 -31.16 3.11
N PRO A 41 -9.95 -31.11 4.32
CA PRO A 41 -9.52 -29.85 4.89
C PRO A 41 -8.41 -29.22 4.04
N THR A 42 -8.56 -27.93 3.76
CA THR A 42 -7.76 -27.19 2.80
C THR A 42 -7.40 -25.81 3.35
N PHE A 43 -6.18 -25.36 3.05
CA PHE A 43 -5.77 -23.97 3.24
C PHE A 43 -5.73 -23.20 1.93
N GLY A 44 -5.92 -21.89 2.01
CA GLY A 44 -5.69 -20.99 0.90
C GLY A 44 -4.97 -19.73 1.35
N ASP A 45 -4.35 -19.03 0.42
CA ASP A 45 -3.89 -17.66 0.66
C ASP A 45 -5.10 -16.72 0.83
N VAL A 46 -5.07 -15.85 1.85
CA VAL A 46 -6.20 -14.98 2.21
C VAL A 46 -6.70 -14.14 1.04
N ASN A 47 -5.80 -13.57 0.23
CA ASN A 47 -6.18 -12.72 -0.90
C ASN A 47 -6.77 -13.55 -2.03
N SER A 48 -6.24 -14.75 -2.25
CA SER A 48 -6.73 -15.66 -3.28
C SER A 48 -8.14 -16.16 -2.95
N VAL A 49 -8.36 -16.54 -1.69
CA VAL A 49 -9.68 -17.00 -1.23
C VAL A 49 -10.72 -15.88 -1.31
N MET A 50 -10.39 -14.68 -0.84
CA MET A 50 -11.34 -13.57 -0.81
C MET A 50 -11.63 -12.98 -2.20
N TRP A 51 -10.59 -12.69 -2.99
CA TRP A 51 -10.73 -11.89 -4.21
C TRP A 51 -10.83 -12.69 -5.49
N ILE A 52 -10.27 -13.91 -5.52
CA ILE A 52 -10.33 -14.78 -6.70
C ILE A 52 -11.50 -15.74 -6.54
N LEU A 53 -11.51 -16.49 -5.43
CA LEU A 53 -12.53 -17.51 -5.20
C LEU A 53 -13.85 -16.94 -4.67
N HIS A 54 -13.85 -15.70 -4.14
CA HIS A 54 -15.02 -15.07 -3.52
C HIS A 54 -15.62 -15.94 -2.40
N LYS A 55 -14.75 -16.53 -1.59
CA LYS A 55 -15.07 -17.41 -0.47
C LYS A 55 -14.53 -16.85 0.85
N SER A 56 -15.00 -17.43 1.95
CA SER A 56 -14.55 -17.14 3.31
C SER A 56 -14.04 -18.41 4.00
N LEU A 57 -13.39 -18.23 5.14
CA LEU A 57 -13.05 -19.33 6.04
C LEU A 57 -14.32 -20.14 6.38
N GLY A 58 -14.23 -21.47 6.33
CA GLY A 58 -15.32 -22.41 6.55
C GLY A 58 -16.11 -22.78 5.28
N ASP A 59 -15.96 -22.03 4.18
CA ASP A 59 -16.65 -22.33 2.94
C ASP A 59 -16.04 -23.53 2.20
N ASP A 60 -16.85 -24.09 1.29
CA ASP A 60 -16.49 -25.18 0.40
C ASP A 60 -16.13 -24.75 -1.02
N ILE A 61 -15.20 -25.52 -1.59
CA ILE A 61 -14.85 -25.52 -3.00
C ILE A 61 -15.03 -26.95 -3.52
N VAL A 62 -15.93 -27.16 -4.48
CA VAL A 62 -16.15 -28.47 -5.09
C VAL A 62 -15.27 -28.60 -6.33
N LEU A 63 -14.49 -29.67 -6.42
CA LEU A 63 -13.61 -29.98 -7.55
C LEU A 63 -13.84 -31.42 -8.00
N GLN A 64 -13.61 -31.68 -9.29
CA GLN A 64 -13.53 -33.06 -9.78
C GLN A 64 -12.09 -33.56 -9.71
N ASN A 65 -11.92 -34.75 -9.14
CA ASN A 65 -10.62 -35.39 -9.11
C ASN A 65 -10.27 -36.04 -10.46
N GLY A 66 -9.06 -36.60 -10.57
CA GLY A 66 -8.60 -37.29 -11.78
C GLY A 66 -9.42 -38.54 -12.17
N ALA A 67 -10.27 -39.04 -11.27
CA ALA A 67 -11.18 -40.15 -11.50
C ALA A 67 -12.61 -39.69 -11.87
N GLY A 68 -12.86 -38.38 -11.94
CA GLY A 68 -14.18 -37.80 -12.23
C GLY A 68 -15.15 -37.78 -11.03
N GLU A 69 -14.65 -38.03 -9.82
CA GLU A 69 -15.44 -37.94 -8.59
C GLU A 69 -15.41 -36.51 -8.04
N ASP A 70 -16.56 -36.03 -7.55
CA ASP A 70 -16.65 -34.75 -6.87
C ASP A 70 -16.04 -34.85 -5.46
N VAL A 71 -15.06 -33.99 -5.20
CA VAL A 71 -14.35 -33.85 -3.94
C VAL A 71 -14.59 -32.43 -3.42
N THR A 72 -14.96 -32.33 -2.14
CA THR A 72 -15.20 -31.04 -1.47
C THR A 72 -13.96 -30.64 -0.70
N LEU A 73 -13.41 -29.47 -1.00
CA LEU A 73 -12.34 -28.84 -0.26
C LEU A 73 -12.92 -27.83 0.73
N ARG A 74 -12.79 -28.09 2.04
CA ARG A 74 -13.23 -27.15 3.08
C ARG A 74 -12.11 -26.23 3.50
N LEU A 75 -12.34 -24.93 3.46
CA LEU A 75 -11.39 -23.92 3.91
C LEU A 75 -11.28 -23.90 5.45
N VAL A 76 -10.28 -24.56 6.01
CA VAL A 76 -10.05 -24.64 7.46
C VAL A 76 -9.00 -23.65 7.97
N GLY A 77 -8.29 -22.98 7.06
CA GLY A 77 -7.30 -21.96 7.42
C GLY A 77 -6.90 -21.10 6.23
N LEU A 78 -6.56 -19.85 6.52
CA LEU A 78 -6.12 -18.86 5.57
C LEU A 78 -4.70 -18.41 5.91
N LEU A 79 -3.77 -18.66 4.99
CA LEU A 79 -2.41 -18.16 5.08
C LEU A 79 -2.41 -16.64 4.87
N ASN A 80 -1.53 -15.94 5.58
CA ASN A 80 -1.17 -14.57 5.21
C ASN A 80 -0.42 -14.57 3.87
N THR A 81 -0.08 -13.40 3.34
CA THR A 81 0.59 -13.23 2.03
C THR A 81 1.70 -14.27 1.82
N SER A 82 1.47 -15.22 0.91
CA SER A 82 2.35 -16.36 0.69
C SER A 82 2.76 -16.54 -0.78
N ILE A 83 3.67 -17.48 -1.05
CA ILE A 83 4.04 -17.89 -2.42
C ILE A 83 2.97 -18.77 -3.10
N PHE A 84 1.95 -19.19 -2.35
CA PHE A 84 0.89 -20.10 -2.80
C PHE A 84 -0.38 -19.33 -3.23
N GLN A 85 -0.23 -18.09 -3.68
CA GLN A 85 -1.35 -17.37 -4.26
C GLN A 85 -1.91 -18.13 -5.47
N SER A 86 -3.24 -18.18 -5.58
CA SER A 86 -4.01 -18.98 -6.55
C SER A 86 -3.90 -20.51 -6.40
N ASP A 87 -3.22 -20.99 -5.37
CA ASP A 87 -3.15 -22.41 -5.02
C ASP A 87 -3.91 -22.69 -3.72
N VAL A 88 -4.47 -23.89 -3.64
CA VAL A 88 -5.07 -24.43 -2.42
C VAL A 88 -4.23 -25.60 -1.93
N LEU A 89 -4.00 -25.63 -0.62
CA LEU A 89 -3.09 -26.57 0.03
C LEU A 89 -3.87 -27.63 0.79
N ILE A 90 -3.56 -28.89 0.57
CA ILE A 90 -4.10 -30.02 1.33
C ILE A 90 -2.95 -30.85 1.88
N SER A 91 -3.21 -31.73 2.85
CA SER A 91 -2.18 -32.66 3.33
C SER A 91 -1.68 -33.55 2.18
N GLU A 92 -0.39 -33.89 2.17
CA GLU A 92 0.19 -34.80 1.17
C GLU A 92 -0.55 -36.14 1.11
N ALA A 93 -0.97 -36.69 2.26
CA ALA A 93 -1.77 -37.91 2.33
C ALA A 93 -3.10 -37.78 1.57
N ASN A 94 -3.81 -36.67 1.74
CA ASN A 94 -5.07 -36.41 1.02
C ASN A 94 -4.82 -36.15 -0.47
N PHE A 95 -3.72 -35.49 -0.82
CA PHE A 95 -3.33 -35.28 -2.21
C PHE A 95 -3.08 -36.60 -2.94
N LEU A 96 -2.24 -37.47 -2.38
CA LEU A 96 -1.93 -38.78 -2.97
C LEU A 96 -3.15 -39.70 -3.05
N LYS A 97 -4.07 -39.60 -2.09
CA LYS A 97 -5.31 -40.38 -2.08
C LYS A 97 -6.31 -39.93 -3.14
N HIS A 98 -6.56 -38.62 -3.23
CA HIS A 98 -7.64 -38.08 -4.06
C HIS A 98 -7.17 -37.64 -5.45
N PHE A 99 -5.89 -37.36 -5.67
CA PHE A 99 -5.33 -36.91 -6.95
C PHE A 99 -4.17 -37.79 -7.44
N PRO A 100 -4.33 -39.14 -7.53
CA PRO A 100 -3.22 -40.06 -7.80
C PRO A 100 -2.63 -39.94 -9.22
N SER A 101 -3.36 -39.32 -10.16
CA SER A 101 -2.86 -39.06 -11.52
C SER A 101 -1.94 -37.84 -11.61
N GLN A 102 -1.88 -37.03 -10.55
CA GLN A 102 -0.97 -35.89 -10.45
C GLN A 102 0.26 -36.32 -9.64
N GLY A 103 1.45 -36.21 -10.22
CA GLY A 103 2.70 -36.64 -9.59
C GLY A 103 3.80 -35.59 -9.71
N GLY A 104 4.78 -35.69 -8.83
CA GLY A 104 5.94 -34.81 -8.79
C GLY A 104 5.76 -33.58 -7.90
N TYR A 105 6.84 -32.84 -7.70
CA TYR A 105 6.86 -31.61 -6.92
C TYR A 105 6.83 -30.42 -7.88
N GLY A 106 5.80 -29.57 -7.74
CA GLY A 106 5.68 -28.33 -8.53
C GLY A 106 6.53 -27.18 -7.99
N TYR A 107 7.01 -27.27 -6.75
CA TYR A 107 7.82 -26.26 -6.11
C TYR A 107 9.03 -26.88 -5.41
N PHE A 108 10.18 -26.22 -5.56
CA PHE A 108 11.40 -26.51 -4.81
C PHE A 108 11.78 -25.25 -4.06
N LEU A 109 11.99 -25.38 -2.75
CA LEU A 109 12.36 -24.27 -1.88
C LEU A 109 13.75 -24.55 -1.34
N ALA A 110 14.66 -23.61 -1.54
CA ALA A 110 16.04 -23.69 -1.12
C ALA A 110 16.43 -22.39 -0.41
N GLU A 111 17.11 -22.51 0.72
CA GLU A 111 17.57 -21.38 1.52
C GLU A 111 18.99 -20.99 1.11
N THR A 112 19.24 -19.69 1.02
CA THR A 112 20.54 -19.14 0.63
C THR A 112 20.67 -17.70 1.10
N ASP A 113 21.88 -17.32 1.51
CA ASP A 113 22.23 -15.93 1.83
C ASP A 113 22.55 -15.09 0.57
N GLN A 114 22.71 -15.75 -0.58
CA GLN A 114 23.09 -15.12 -1.85
C GLN A 114 22.09 -15.51 -2.96
N PRO A 115 20.85 -14.97 -2.92
CA PRO A 115 19.77 -15.40 -3.80
C PRO A 115 20.12 -15.23 -5.29
N ASP A 116 20.69 -14.09 -5.70
CA ASP A 116 20.97 -13.82 -7.12
C ASP A 116 22.03 -14.76 -7.70
N ALA A 117 23.12 -14.97 -6.95
CA ALA A 117 24.19 -15.87 -7.38
C ALA A 117 23.74 -17.34 -7.38
N PHE A 118 22.91 -17.73 -6.41
CA PHE A 118 22.39 -19.09 -6.30
C PHE A 118 21.36 -19.40 -7.39
N THR A 119 20.43 -18.48 -7.67
CA THR A 119 19.49 -18.58 -8.79
C THR A 119 20.24 -18.73 -10.12
N ALA A 120 21.22 -17.86 -10.40
CA ALA A 120 22.00 -17.94 -11.63
C ALA A 120 22.77 -19.26 -11.77
N LEU A 121 23.25 -19.83 -10.65
CA LEU A 121 23.91 -21.13 -10.65
C LEU A 121 22.92 -22.26 -10.95
N LEU A 122 21.75 -22.26 -10.31
CA LEU A 122 20.71 -23.27 -10.49
C LEU A 122 20.19 -23.27 -11.92
N GLU A 123 19.81 -22.10 -12.45
CA GLU A 123 19.34 -21.98 -13.84
C GLU A 123 20.40 -22.44 -14.83
N LYS A 124 21.67 -22.10 -14.59
CA LYS A 124 22.76 -22.55 -15.46
C LYS A 124 22.97 -24.07 -15.42
N GLN A 125 22.91 -24.69 -14.24
CA GLN A 125 23.18 -26.13 -14.10
C GLN A 125 21.97 -27.00 -14.46
N LEU A 126 20.76 -26.48 -14.29
CA LEU A 126 19.51 -27.20 -14.49
C LEU A 126 18.71 -26.65 -15.68
N ALA A 127 19.36 -25.90 -16.58
CA ALA A 127 18.78 -25.41 -17.83
C ALA A 127 18.18 -26.55 -18.67
N ASP A 128 18.87 -27.69 -18.75
CA ASP A 128 18.46 -28.84 -19.56
C ASP A 128 17.15 -29.48 -19.07
N VAL A 129 16.80 -29.30 -17.80
CA VAL A 129 15.53 -29.77 -17.21
C VAL A 129 14.48 -28.67 -17.14
N GLY A 130 14.77 -27.48 -17.67
CA GLY A 130 13.84 -26.34 -17.72
C GLY A 130 13.58 -25.70 -16.35
N LEU A 131 14.53 -25.78 -15.43
CA LEU A 131 14.39 -25.16 -14.11
C LEU A 131 14.43 -23.63 -14.23
N ASP A 132 13.37 -23.00 -13.75
CA ASP A 132 13.25 -21.55 -13.57
C ASP A 132 13.28 -21.26 -12.07
N ALA A 133 14.26 -20.47 -11.63
CA ALA A 133 14.45 -20.17 -10.22
C ALA A 133 14.23 -18.67 -9.97
N MET A 134 13.51 -18.35 -8.90
CA MET A 134 13.32 -16.97 -8.47
C MET A 134 13.33 -16.89 -6.96
N SER A 135 13.78 -15.75 -6.44
CA SER A 135 13.74 -15.53 -5.01
C SER A 135 12.29 -15.44 -4.52
N THR A 136 12.01 -16.01 -3.35
CA THR A 136 10.71 -15.92 -2.68
C THR A 136 10.27 -14.45 -2.53
N GLY A 137 11.21 -13.55 -2.23
CA GLY A 137 10.95 -12.10 -2.14
C GLY A 137 10.49 -11.49 -3.46
N GLN A 138 11.13 -11.81 -4.58
CA GLN A 138 10.69 -11.36 -5.91
C GLN A 138 9.34 -11.96 -6.29
N LYS A 139 9.09 -13.25 -6.00
CA LYS A 139 7.80 -13.90 -6.26
C LYS A 139 6.66 -13.20 -5.49
N LEU A 140 6.87 -12.92 -4.20
CA LEU A 140 5.91 -12.14 -3.40
C LEU A 140 5.73 -10.71 -3.92
N ALA A 141 6.81 -10.05 -4.36
CA ALA A 141 6.72 -8.72 -4.94
C ALA A 141 5.92 -8.71 -6.25
N HIS A 142 6.07 -9.75 -7.07
CA HIS A 142 5.29 -9.91 -8.30
C HIS A 142 3.79 -10.02 -8.01
N PHE A 143 3.41 -10.83 -7.02
CA PHE A 143 2.03 -10.92 -6.57
C PHE A 143 1.49 -9.61 -5.98
N ARG A 144 2.34 -8.81 -5.32
CA ARG A 144 2.01 -7.46 -4.86
C ARG A 144 2.01 -6.41 -5.96
N THR A 145 2.42 -6.72 -7.19
CA THR A 145 2.58 -5.72 -8.25
C THR A 145 1.23 -5.12 -8.66
N VAL A 146 0.14 -5.89 -8.62
CA VAL A 146 -1.22 -5.38 -8.88
C VAL A 146 -1.62 -4.34 -7.82
N GLU A 147 -1.42 -4.66 -6.54
CA GLU A 147 -1.70 -3.76 -5.43
C GLU A 147 -0.81 -2.50 -5.48
N ASN A 148 0.48 -2.66 -5.75
CA ASN A 148 1.43 -1.55 -5.89
C ASN A 148 1.09 -0.65 -7.08
N THR A 149 0.59 -1.19 -8.19
CA THR A 149 0.19 -0.40 -9.37
C THR A 149 -1.07 0.42 -9.07
N TYR A 150 -2.04 -0.19 -8.37
CA TYR A 150 -3.22 0.52 -7.87
C TYR A 150 -2.79 1.68 -6.95
N LEU A 151 -1.99 1.39 -5.91
CA LEU A 151 -1.49 2.40 -4.98
C LEU A 151 -0.70 3.51 -5.68
N SER A 152 0.17 3.16 -6.64
CA SER A 152 0.92 4.14 -7.44
C SER A 152 -0.01 5.08 -8.22
N THR A 153 -1.11 4.56 -8.76
CA THR A 153 -2.11 5.38 -9.47
C THR A 153 -2.79 6.35 -8.50
N PHE A 154 -3.22 5.89 -7.32
CA PHE A 154 -3.78 6.76 -6.28
C PHE A 154 -2.79 7.79 -5.76
N GLN A 155 -1.52 7.41 -5.57
CA GLN A 155 -0.46 8.33 -5.18
C GLN A 155 -0.23 9.39 -6.26
N THR A 156 -0.27 9.01 -7.53
CA THR A 156 -0.15 9.96 -8.65
C THR A 156 -1.31 10.95 -8.67
N LEU A 157 -2.55 10.46 -8.50
CA LEU A 157 -3.74 11.32 -8.39
C LEU A 157 -3.68 12.21 -7.15
N GLY A 158 -3.24 11.68 -6.01
CA GLY A 158 -3.02 12.45 -4.78
C GLY A 158 -1.95 13.54 -4.95
N GLY A 159 -0.86 13.22 -5.64
CA GLY A 159 0.19 14.18 -6.02
C GLY A 159 -0.33 15.29 -6.94
N LEU A 160 -1.16 14.95 -7.93
CA LEU A 160 -1.84 15.95 -8.77
C LEU A 160 -2.79 16.84 -7.95
N GLY A 161 -3.54 16.25 -7.01
CA GLY A 161 -4.39 16.99 -6.08
C GLY A 161 -3.58 17.97 -5.23
N LEU A 162 -2.42 17.54 -4.74
CA LEU A 162 -1.49 18.39 -3.99
C LEU A 162 -0.93 19.54 -4.85
N LEU A 163 -0.57 19.27 -6.11
CA LEU A 163 -0.13 20.30 -7.05
C LEU A 163 -1.23 21.34 -7.29
N LEU A 164 -2.45 20.90 -7.57
CA LEU A 164 -3.62 21.76 -7.72
C LEU A 164 -3.88 22.59 -6.46
N GLY A 165 -3.81 21.97 -5.28
CA GLY A 165 -3.94 22.66 -3.99
C GLY A 165 -2.86 23.72 -3.78
N THR A 166 -1.62 23.43 -4.18
CA THR A 166 -0.49 24.37 -4.10
C THR A 166 -0.68 25.59 -5.00
N PHE A 167 -1.15 25.40 -6.24
CA PHE A 167 -1.51 26.51 -7.11
C PHE A 167 -2.68 27.34 -6.56
N GLY A 168 -3.71 26.66 -6.05
CA GLY A 168 -4.86 27.31 -5.41
C GLY A 168 -4.44 28.18 -4.23
N LEU A 169 -3.55 27.67 -3.37
CA LEU A 169 -2.96 28.42 -2.26
C LEU A 169 -2.24 29.67 -2.77
N GLY A 170 -1.40 29.56 -3.80
CA GLY A 170 -0.71 30.69 -4.40
C GLY A 170 -1.66 31.77 -4.93
N ILE A 171 -2.77 31.36 -5.57
CA ILE A 171 -3.81 32.28 -6.06
C ILE A 171 -4.51 32.99 -4.91
N VAL A 172 -4.88 32.27 -3.84
CA VAL A 172 -5.52 32.86 -2.65
C VAL A 172 -4.60 33.87 -1.96
N ILE A 173 -3.31 33.54 -1.81
CA ILE A 173 -2.32 34.47 -1.24
C ILE A 173 -2.20 35.73 -2.11
N LEU A 174 -2.10 35.57 -3.43
CA LEU A 174 -2.02 36.70 -4.35
C LEU A 174 -3.27 37.58 -4.26
N ARG A 175 -4.46 36.97 -4.22
CA ARG A 175 -5.74 37.67 -4.04
C ARG A 175 -5.79 38.45 -2.73
N ASN A 176 -5.38 37.84 -1.61
CA ASN A 176 -5.32 38.48 -0.30
C ASN A 176 -4.42 39.74 -0.33
N VAL A 177 -3.22 39.64 -0.95
CA VAL A 177 -2.31 40.79 -1.03
C VAL A 177 -2.89 41.90 -1.92
N ILE A 178 -3.56 41.56 -3.04
CA ILE A 178 -4.20 42.54 -3.93
C ILE A 178 -5.30 43.30 -3.20
N GLU A 179 -6.18 42.60 -2.48
CA GLU A 179 -7.27 43.21 -1.72
C GLU A 179 -6.76 44.16 -0.63
N ARG A 180 -5.60 43.86 -0.03
CA ARG A 180 -4.97 44.65 1.03
C ARG A 180 -3.93 45.66 0.53
N GLN A 181 -3.87 45.92 -0.78
CA GLN A 181 -2.90 46.87 -1.35
C GLN A 181 -3.03 48.28 -0.75
N GLY A 182 -4.26 48.74 -0.47
CA GLY A 182 -4.50 50.04 0.15
C GLY A 182 -3.86 50.14 1.54
N GLU A 183 -4.04 49.13 2.37
CA GLU A 183 -3.44 49.04 3.71
C GLU A 183 -1.91 49.02 3.64
N LEU A 184 -1.35 48.20 2.75
CA LEU A 184 0.11 48.07 2.56
C LEU A 184 0.73 49.37 2.03
N ALA A 185 0.01 50.10 1.18
CA ALA A 185 0.44 51.40 0.68
C ALA A 185 0.41 52.46 1.80
N ALA A 186 -0.63 52.47 2.64
CA ALA A 186 -0.71 53.34 3.81
C ALA A 186 0.45 53.07 4.79
N LEU A 187 0.71 51.81 5.13
CA LEU A 187 1.85 51.42 5.98
C LEU A 187 3.19 51.87 5.38
N ARG A 188 3.37 51.75 4.05
CA ARG A 188 4.56 52.32 3.38
C ARG A 188 4.65 53.84 3.51
N ALA A 189 3.54 54.56 3.41
CA ALA A 189 3.51 56.01 3.58
C ALA A 189 3.92 56.43 5.01
N PHE A 190 3.58 55.63 6.02
CA PHE A 190 4.06 55.78 7.40
C PHE A 190 5.51 55.33 7.64
N GLY A 191 6.24 54.95 6.59
CA GLY A 191 7.68 54.65 6.66
C GLY A 191 8.04 53.17 6.85
N PHE A 192 7.08 52.24 6.79
CA PHE A 192 7.38 50.82 6.89
C PHE A 192 8.21 50.33 5.69
N ARG A 193 9.33 49.65 5.98
CA ARG A 193 10.23 49.08 4.97
C ARG A 193 9.59 47.85 4.31
N ARG A 194 9.89 47.62 3.02
CA ARG A 194 9.41 46.44 2.26
C ARG A 194 9.69 45.11 2.96
N LYS A 195 10.84 44.98 3.63
CA LYS A 195 11.21 43.78 4.38
C LYS A 195 10.29 43.51 5.58
N SER A 196 9.87 44.57 6.30
CA SER A 196 8.97 44.43 7.44
C SER A 196 7.58 43.97 7.00
N LEU A 197 7.07 44.55 5.89
CA LEU A 197 5.79 44.16 5.30
C LEU A 197 5.83 42.71 4.77
N SER A 198 6.93 42.33 4.10
CA SER A 198 7.12 40.95 3.65
C SER A 198 7.15 39.97 4.82
N HIS A 199 7.82 40.29 5.92
CA HIS A 199 7.91 39.40 7.08
C HIS A 199 6.56 39.23 7.77
N MET A 200 5.80 40.32 7.92
CA MET A 200 4.44 40.26 8.47
C MET A 200 3.53 39.35 7.63
N LEU A 201 3.52 39.52 6.31
CA LEU A 201 2.72 38.68 5.40
C LEU A 201 3.18 37.21 5.39
N LEU A 202 4.49 36.95 5.52
CA LEU A 202 5.02 35.59 5.62
C LEU A 202 4.57 34.88 6.90
N ILE A 203 4.54 35.59 8.03
CA ILE A 203 4.05 35.03 9.30
C ILE A 203 2.55 34.72 9.19
N GLU A 204 1.76 35.64 8.63
CA GLU A 204 0.32 35.44 8.44
C GLU A 204 0.02 34.24 7.53
N ASN A 205 0.69 34.15 6.38
CA ASN A 205 0.53 33.02 5.47
C ASN A 205 1.06 31.72 6.06
N GLY A 206 2.20 31.76 6.76
CA GLY A 206 2.76 30.59 7.44
C GLY A 206 1.79 30.04 8.48
N PHE A 207 1.13 30.90 9.25
CA PHE A 207 0.10 30.50 10.20
C PHE A 207 -1.10 29.84 9.51
N LEU A 208 -1.59 30.39 8.40
CA LEU A 208 -2.69 29.80 7.63
C LEU A 208 -2.32 28.42 7.05
N ILE A 209 -1.10 28.26 6.54
CA ILE A 209 -0.60 26.98 6.04
C ILE A 209 -0.54 25.94 7.17
N LEU A 210 0.02 26.31 8.33
CA LEU A 210 0.09 25.43 9.49
C LEU A 210 -1.29 25.00 9.97
N MET A 211 -2.24 25.95 10.06
CA MET A 211 -3.62 25.64 10.44
C MET A 211 -4.30 24.72 9.42
N GLY A 212 -4.14 24.99 8.13
CA GLY A 212 -4.67 24.14 7.07
C GLY A 212 -4.09 22.73 7.11
N LEU A 213 -2.77 22.61 7.31
CA LEU A 213 -2.09 21.33 7.44
C LEU A 213 -2.57 20.55 8.68
N ALA A 214 -2.75 21.23 9.81
CA ALA A 214 -3.25 20.62 11.04
C ALA A 214 -4.68 20.08 10.85
N ILE A 215 -5.59 20.90 10.32
CA ILE A 215 -6.98 20.50 10.08
C ILE A 215 -7.04 19.34 9.06
N GLY A 216 -6.27 19.43 7.97
CA GLY A 216 -6.20 18.37 6.95
C GLY A 216 -5.66 17.05 7.53
N THR A 217 -4.61 17.12 8.35
CA THR A 217 -4.03 15.94 9.01
C THR A 217 -5.04 15.30 9.96
N VAL A 218 -5.74 16.09 10.78
CA VAL A 218 -6.77 15.57 11.69
C VAL A 218 -7.90 14.91 10.90
N SER A 219 -8.40 15.54 9.84
CA SER A 219 -9.44 14.98 8.98
C SER A 219 -9.02 13.64 8.34
N ALA A 220 -7.78 13.58 7.83
CA ALA A 220 -7.22 12.36 7.26
C ALA A 220 -7.09 11.24 8.32
N LEU A 221 -6.62 11.56 9.52
CA LEU A 221 -6.50 10.59 10.62
C LEU A 221 -7.86 10.04 11.07
N VAL A 222 -8.88 10.89 11.17
CA VAL A 222 -10.25 10.46 11.52
C VAL A 222 -10.81 9.52 10.46
N THR A 223 -10.60 9.82 9.18
CA THR A 223 -11.05 8.97 8.07
C THR A 223 -10.30 7.65 8.03
N ALA A 224 -9.00 7.66 8.31
CA ALA A 224 -8.15 6.46 8.30
C ALA A 224 -8.29 5.60 9.57
N ALA A 225 -8.81 6.16 10.68
CA ALA A 225 -8.85 5.53 12.01
C ALA A 225 -9.25 4.04 12.03
N PRO A 226 -10.35 3.58 11.41
CA PRO A 226 -10.73 2.17 11.44
C PRO A 226 -9.69 1.25 10.77
N HIS A 227 -8.92 1.76 9.82
CA HIS A 227 -7.87 1.02 9.13
C HIS A 227 -6.54 1.04 9.90
N LEU A 228 -6.26 2.03 10.74
CA LEU A 228 -4.99 2.12 11.48
C LEU A 228 -4.85 1.03 12.56
N LEU A 229 -5.94 0.38 12.96
CA LEU A 229 -5.94 -0.66 14.00
C LEU A 229 -5.42 -2.03 13.53
N GLY A 230 -5.33 -2.26 12.21
CA GLY A 230 -4.92 -3.55 11.63
C GLY A 230 -3.63 -3.51 10.80
N TYR A 231 -3.06 -2.33 10.55
CA TYR A 231 -1.92 -2.17 9.64
C TYR A 231 -0.79 -1.33 10.26
N ALA A 232 0.45 -1.69 9.94
CA ALA A 232 1.62 -0.91 10.35
C ALA A 232 1.70 0.40 9.55
N VAL A 233 1.53 1.53 10.24
CA VAL A 233 1.51 2.86 9.63
C VAL A 233 2.94 3.39 9.46
N PRO A 234 3.35 3.83 8.25
CA PRO A 234 4.69 4.36 8.01
C PRO A 234 4.80 5.82 8.48
N TRP A 235 4.84 6.03 9.80
CA TRP A 235 4.89 7.35 10.44
C TRP A 235 6.03 8.24 9.93
N GLN A 236 7.19 7.66 9.62
CA GLN A 236 8.33 8.40 9.08
C GLN A 236 8.04 9.00 7.70
N SER A 237 7.44 8.20 6.80
CA SER A 237 7.08 8.65 5.46
C SER A 237 6.01 9.75 5.52
N LEU A 238 4.99 9.59 6.38
CA LEU A 238 3.97 10.61 6.60
C LEU A 238 4.57 11.93 7.10
N GLY A 239 5.48 11.87 8.09
CA GLY A 239 6.17 13.04 8.59
C GLY A 239 6.97 13.77 7.50
N LEU A 240 7.70 13.02 6.67
CA LEU A 240 8.43 13.56 5.52
C LEU A 240 7.51 14.22 4.50
N THR A 241 6.37 13.60 4.17
CA THR A 241 5.40 14.17 3.23
C THR A 241 4.79 15.46 3.77
N LEU A 242 4.37 15.51 5.04
CA LEU A 242 3.83 16.73 5.65
C LEU A 242 4.87 17.86 5.68
N LEU A 243 6.13 17.53 5.97
CA LEU A 243 7.23 18.50 5.94
C LEU A 243 7.46 19.03 4.52
N MET A 244 7.45 18.16 3.51
CA MET A 244 7.55 18.57 2.11
C MET A 244 6.41 19.51 1.70
N ILE A 245 5.18 19.20 2.09
CA ILE A 245 4.00 20.05 1.83
C ILE A 245 4.17 21.43 2.47
N LEU A 246 4.65 21.47 3.71
CA LEU A 246 4.92 22.71 4.43
C LEU A 246 6.00 23.54 3.72
N GLU A 247 7.12 22.93 3.35
CA GLU A 247 8.21 23.59 2.63
C GLU A 247 7.73 24.16 1.29
N VAL A 248 7.03 23.37 0.49
CA VAL A 248 6.48 23.80 -0.81
C VAL A 248 5.49 24.95 -0.62
N GLY A 249 4.59 24.87 0.37
CA GLY A 249 3.65 25.93 0.70
C GLY A 249 4.35 27.24 1.09
N LEU A 250 5.38 27.17 1.93
CA LEU A 250 6.18 28.33 2.34
C LEU A 250 6.96 28.95 1.18
N ILE A 251 7.53 28.13 0.30
CA ILE A 251 8.22 28.59 -0.92
C ILE A 251 7.24 29.35 -1.81
N VAL A 252 6.09 28.75 -2.11
CA VAL A 252 5.05 29.36 -2.96
C VAL A 252 4.52 30.65 -2.34
N GLY A 253 4.27 30.66 -1.03
CA GLY A 253 3.85 31.86 -0.31
C GLY A 253 4.89 32.98 -0.37
N THR A 254 6.17 32.63 -0.22
CA THR A 254 7.28 33.60 -0.32
C THR A 254 7.39 34.19 -1.72
N VAL A 255 7.31 33.34 -2.75
CA VAL A 255 7.32 33.76 -4.15
C VAL A 255 6.14 34.68 -4.45
N ALA A 256 4.92 34.32 -4.02
CA ALA A 256 3.72 35.12 -4.22
C ALA A 256 3.80 36.51 -3.54
N VAL A 257 4.20 36.55 -2.26
CA VAL A 257 4.39 37.81 -1.51
C VAL A 257 5.46 38.69 -2.17
N TYR A 258 6.57 38.09 -2.61
CA TYR A 258 7.64 38.82 -3.29
C TYR A 258 7.17 39.48 -4.59
N PHE A 259 6.46 38.73 -5.44
CA PHE A 259 5.91 39.26 -6.68
C PHE A 259 4.87 40.36 -6.42
N ALA A 260 3.97 40.15 -5.46
CA ALA A 260 2.91 41.09 -5.14
C ALA A 260 3.46 42.44 -4.61
N LEU A 261 4.49 42.41 -3.76
CA LEU A 261 5.13 43.63 -3.21
C LEU A 261 5.98 44.40 -4.24
N ARG A 262 6.34 43.77 -5.36
CA ARG A 262 7.06 44.37 -6.49
C ARG A 262 6.14 45.00 -7.52
N MET A 263 4.86 44.62 -7.57
CA MET A 263 3.89 45.29 -8.45
C MET A 263 3.76 46.78 -8.05
N PRO A 264 3.69 47.71 -9.02
CA PRO A 264 3.62 49.14 -8.74
C PRO A 264 2.28 49.49 -8.07
N LEU A 265 2.29 49.56 -6.74
CA LEU A 265 1.17 49.97 -5.88
C LEU A 265 0.61 51.36 -6.23
N LEU A 266 1.40 52.19 -6.94
CA LEU A 266 1.01 53.54 -7.39
C LEU A 266 -0.13 53.52 -8.42
N SER A 267 -0.32 52.41 -9.14
CA SER A 267 -1.41 52.26 -10.13
C SER A 267 -2.79 52.16 -9.45
N ALA A 268 -2.84 51.67 -8.21
CA ALA A 268 -4.08 51.45 -7.47
C ALA A 268 -4.64 52.76 -6.91
N LEU A 269 -3.78 53.62 -6.35
CA LEU A 269 -4.19 54.96 -5.87
C LEU A 269 -4.71 55.87 -6.99
N LYS A 270 -4.27 55.67 -8.23
CA LYS A 270 -4.75 56.42 -9.39
C LYS A 270 -6.14 56.00 -9.86
N ARG A 271 -6.67 54.88 -9.35
CA ARG A 271 -7.98 54.32 -9.70
C ARG A 271 -9.11 54.71 -8.75
N GLU A 272 -8.79 55.12 -7.52
CA GLU A 272 -9.76 55.61 -6.53
C GLU A 272 -9.87 57.15 -6.50
N GLY A 273 -8.98 57.86 -7.20
CA GLY A 273 -8.97 59.33 -7.30
C GLY A 273 -9.65 59.88 -8.55
N VAL A 274 -10.80 59.32 -8.96
CA VAL A 274 -11.71 59.91 -9.97
C VAL A 274 -13.12 59.89 -9.41
#